data_AF-A0A0C1NJM6-F1
#
_entry.id   AF-A0A0C1NJM6-F1
#
_cell.length_a   1.000
_cell.length_b   1.000
_cell.length_c   1.000
_cell.angle_alpha   90.00
_cell.angle_beta   90.00
_cell.angle_gamma   90.00
#
_symmetry.space_group_name_H-M   'P 1'
#
loop_
_entity.id
_entity.type
_entity.pdbx_description
1 polymer ?
#
loop_
_entity_poly.entity_id
_entity_poly.type
_entity_poly.pdbx_seq_one_letter_code
_entity_poly.pdbx_strand_id
1 'polypeptide(L)'
;GTVEWLPGSPLGNTGYSWSDILLGDLPNLYIYAANNPSESILAKRRGYGVLISHNVPPYGRAGLYKELVALRDLISEYREDPKKNYLLKEAICKKILDTGLDADCPFEDAKRLGIAFSVENVRMFSDRVFNDYLAKLYEYLQVLENRLFSSGLHVLGEAPGEEELGSYLEAYFGNELQSRKEEEGLIRELLSQTTDELANLLRGLNGEYIPPAPGGDLLRDGAGVLPTGRNIHALDPYRMPSPAACERGREIGQKIIVQHLQEHGAYPETVAVMLWGLDAIKTKGESLGILLELVGAEPVKEGTGRIVRYELKSLAEVGHPRIDVLANLSGIFRDSFVNIIELLDDLFLRAAEAEEPEEQNFIRKHALALKAQGVENVSARLFSNPAGDFGSLVNDRVVDSNWESGDELGDTWKGRNVFSYGRQDKGQARPEVLTQLLQSTSRIVQEIDSVEYGLTDIQEYYANTGGLKKAAEKQRGQKVTTSFVESFSKDTTPRNLDDLLRMEYRTKLLNPKWAEAMASQGSGGAYEISQRMTALIGWGGTADFTDDWVYDQAADTYALDGEMAEKLRQANPEAFRNIVARMLEANGRGFWQASEEKLQKLRELYELTDEQLEGVTTS
;
A
#
# COMPACT_ATOMS: atom_id res chain seq x y z
N GLY A 1 -14.49 0.20 -13.22
CA GLY A 1 -15.82 -0.40 -13.07
C GLY A 1 -15.68 -1.86 -12.78
N THR A 2 -16.73 -2.65 -12.94
CA THR A 2 -16.68 -4.11 -12.70
C THR A 2 -16.66 -4.92 -14.00
N VAL A 3 -17.15 -4.38 -15.10
CA VAL A 3 -17.34 -5.11 -16.37
C VAL A 3 -16.00 -5.59 -16.95
N GLU A 4 -14.96 -4.76 -16.88
CA GLU A 4 -13.63 -5.09 -17.36
C GLU A 4 -12.93 -6.18 -16.53
N TRP A 5 -13.42 -6.47 -15.32
CA TRP A 5 -12.89 -7.49 -14.41
C TRP A 5 -13.63 -8.82 -14.47
N LEU A 6 -14.73 -8.88 -15.20
CA LEU A 6 -15.50 -10.12 -15.34
C LEU A 6 -14.71 -11.19 -16.11
N PRO A 7 -14.98 -12.48 -15.90
CA PRO A 7 -14.22 -13.56 -16.52
C PRO A 7 -14.13 -13.46 -18.05
N GLY A 8 -12.95 -13.74 -18.60
CA GLY A 8 -12.73 -13.72 -20.06
C GLY A 8 -11.27 -13.51 -20.44
N SER A 9 -11.01 -13.41 -21.75
CA SER A 9 -9.65 -13.25 -22.29
C SER A 9 -8.94 -11.99 -21.79
N PRO A 10 -7.67 -12.07 -21.36
CA PRO A 10 -6.92 -10.92 -20.82
C PRO A 10 -6.71 -9.77 -21.83
N LEU A 11 -6.70 -10.11 -23.12
CA LEU A 11 -6.64 -9.20 -24.25
C LEU A 11 -7.30 -9.88 -25.44
N GLY A 12 -7.89 -9.10 -26.35
CA GLY A 12 -8.54 -9.64 -27.55
C GLY A 12 -9.77 -10.44 -27.16
N ASN A 13 -10.75 -9.74 -26.58
CA ASN A 13 -12.04 -10.29 -26.23
C ASN A 13 -12.66 -11.07 -27.39
N THR A 14 -13.44 -12.08 -27.03
CA THR A 14 -14.20 -12.89 -27.97
C THR A 14 -15.67 -12.84 -27.56
N GLY A 15 -16.58 -13.37 -28.38
CA GLY A 15 -18.00 -13.53 -28.00
C GLY A 15 -18.25 -14.45 -26.80
N TYR A 16 -17.20 -15.00 -26.18
CA TYR A 16 -17.25 -15.74 -24.91
C TYR A 16 -16.73 -14.93 -23.70
N SER A 17 -16.18 -13.73 -23.91
CA SER A 17 -15.76 -12.83 -22.83
C SER A 17 -16.98 -12.08 -22.28
N TRP A 18 -17.19 -12.07 -20.97
CA TRP A 18 -18.33 -11.37 -20.37
C TRP A 18 -18.37 -9.87 -20.68
N SER A 19 -17.21 -9.23 -20.71
CA SER A 19 -17.10 -7.81 -21.06
C SER A 19 -17.59 -7.52 -22.49
N ASP A 20 -17.34 -8.44 -23.43
CA ASP A 20 -17.81 -8.33 -24.82
C ASP A 20 -19.32 -8.55 -24.91
N ILE A 21 -19.83 -9.58 -24.20
CA ILE A 21 -21.26 -9.90 -24.15
C ILE A 21 -22.07 -8.74 -23.57
N LEU A 22 -21.56 -8.07 -22.54
CA LEU A 22 -22.28 -7.00 -21.84
C LEU A 22 -22.18 -5.65 -22.53
N LEU A 23 -21.00 -5.29 -23.07
CA LEU A 23 -20.80 -3.99 -23.71
C LEU A 23 -21.20 -3.99 -25.19
N GLY A 24 -21.01 -5.12 -25.88
CA GLY A 24 -21.17 -5.21 -27.33
C GLY A 24 -20.42 -4.10 -28.05
N ASP A 25 -21.12 -3.40 -28.95
CA ASP A 25 -20.57 -2.31 -29.75
C ASP A 25 -20.73 -0.91 -29.12
N LEU A 26 -21.15 -0.82 -27.84
CA LEU A 26 -21.35 0.46 -27.17
C LEU A 26 -20.00 1.20 -27.03
N PRO A 27 -19.87 2.45 -27.51
CA PRO A 27 -18.70 3.27 -27.20
C PRO A 27 -18.60 3.50 -25.69
N ASN A 28 -17.54 2.99 -25.07
CA ASN A 28 -17.32 3.08 -23.63
C ASN A 28 -16.37 4.24 -23.30
N LEU A 29 -16.92 5.38 -22.89
CA LEU A 29 -16.15 6.51 -22.37
C LEU A 29 -16.00 6.39 -20.86
N TYR A 30 -14.77 6.54 -20.38
CA TYR A 30 -14.44 6.21 -18.99
C TYR A 30 -13.63 7.31 -18.31
N ILE A 31 -14.19 7.89 -17.25
CA ILE A 31 -13.49 8.84 -16.38
C ILE A 31 -12.59 8.02 -15.46
N TYR A 32 -11.30 8.34 -15.44
CA TYR A 32 -10.30 7.53 -14.72
C TYR A 32 -9.25 8.41 -14.05
N ALA A 33 -8.76 8.04 -12.87
CA ALA A 33 -7.69 8.79 -12.23
C ALA A 33 -6.40 8.74 -13.08
N ALA A 34 -5.76 9.89 -13.29
CA ALA A 34 -4.51 9.99 -14.07
C ALA A 34 -3.40 9.12 -13.48
N ASN A 35 -3.41 8.96 -12.15
CA ASN A 35 -2.49 8.12 -11.39
C ASN A 35 -2.92 6.65 -11.30
N ASN A 36 -3.88 6.14 -12.07
CA ASN A 36 -4.14 4.70 -12.12
C ASN A 36 -3.98 4.13 -13.54
N PRO A 37 -2.77 4.20 -14.14
CA PRO A 37 -2.53 3.66 -15.47
C PRO A 37 -2.67 2.13 -15.55
N SER A 38 -2.63 1.44 -14.41
CA SER A 38 -2.63 -0.03 -14.35
C SER A 38 -4.01 -0.64 -14.55
N GLU A 39 -5.02 -0.12 -13.87
CA GLU A 39 -6.38 -0.59 -14.08
C GLU A 39 -6.98 -0.01 -15.35
N SER A 40 -6.56 1.22 -15.72
CA SER A 40 -7.04 1.87 -16.92
C SER A 40 -6.65 1.12 -18.20
N ILE A 41 -5.52 0.39 -18.19
CA ILE A 41 -5.16 -0.49 -19.31
C ILE A 41 -6.08 -1.72 -19.41
N LEU A 42 -6.64 -2.22 -18.31
CA LEU A 42 -7.67 -3.27 -18.36
C LEU A 42 -8.98 -2.71 -18.90
N ALA A 43 -9.41 -1.53 -18.46
CA ALA A 43 -10.58 -0.86 -19.02
C ALA A 43 -10.47 -0.66 -20.53
N LYS A 44 -9.27 -0.32 -21.04
CA LYS A 44 -8.99 -0.24 -22.47
C LYS A 44 -9.06 -1.58 -23.18
N ARG A 45 -8.34 -2.58 -22.67
CA ARG A 45 -8.13 -3.88 -23.35
C ARG A 45 -9.35 -4.79 -23.29
N ARG A 46 -10.10 -4.73 -22.19
CA ARG A 46 -11.24 -5.60 -21.90
C ARG A 46 -12.58 -4.87 -21.97
N GLY A 47 -12.61 -3.57 -21.69
CA GLY A 47 -13.84 -2.76 -21.74
C GLY A 47 -13.97 -1.87 -22.97
N TYR A 48 -13.02 -1.93 -23.93
CA TYR A 48 -12.95 -1.02 -25.08
C TYR A 48 -12.96 0.47 -24.69
N GLY A 49 -12.45 0.78 -23.50
CA GLY A 49 -12.54 2.10 -22.89
C GLY A 49 -11.72 3.18 -23.62
N VAL A 50 -12.38 4.29 -23.97
CA VAL A 50 -11.72 5.57 -24.25
C VAL A 50 -11.67 6.35 -22.94
N LEU A 51 -10.46 6.56 -22.44
CA LEU A 51 -10.29 7.17 -21.14
C LEU A 51 -10.31 8.69 -21.24
N ILE A 52 -10.88 9.32 -20.22
CA ILE A 52 -10.77 10.74 -19.91
C ILE A 52 -10.14 10.79 -18.52
N SER A 53 -8.83 11.04 -18.46
CA SER A 53 -8.16 11.11 -17.17
C SER A 53 -8.67 12.29 -16.36
N HIS A 54 -8.77 12.15 -15.04
CA HIS A 54 -8.98 13.24 -14.12
C HIS A 54 -7.84 13.35 -13.12
N ASN A 55 -7.68 14.51 -12.49
CA ASN A 55 -6.61 14.73 -11.54
C ASN A 55 -6.84 13.94 -10.24
N VAL A 56 -5.76 13.70 -9.48
CA VAL A 56 -5.89 13.24 -8.09
C VAL A 56 -6.50 14.35 -7.24
N PRO A 57 -6.97 14.06 -6.01
CA PRO A 57 -7.36 15.13 -5.10
C PRO A 57 -6.16 15.99 -4.67
N PRO A 58 -6.40 17.24 -4.22
CA PRO A 58 -5.35 18.07 -3.64
C PRO A 58 -4.64 17.39 -2.47
N TYR A 59 -3.37 17.74 -2.28
CA TYR A 59 -2.55 17.23 -1.18
C TYR A 59 -2.69 18.11 0.06
N GLY A 60 -2.65 17.51 1.24
CA GLY A 60 -2.46 18.19 2.51
C GLY A 60 -1.24 17.65 3.25
N ARG A 61 -0.63 18.48 4.10
CA ARG A 61 0.34 18.00 5.11
C ARG A 61 -0.37 17.70 6.40
N ALA A 62 -0.12 16.51 6.94
CA ALA A 62 -0.79 16.03 8.15
C ALA A 62 -0.65 17.01 9.31
N GLY A 63 0.53 17.61 9.48
CA GLY A 63 0.83 18.44 10.62
C GLY A 63 0.83 17.64 11.94
N LEU A 64 1.13 18.32 13.04
CA LEU A 64 0.90 17.78 14.38
C LEU A 64 -0.40 18.34 14.95
N TYR A 65 -1.04 17.59 15.84
CA TYR A 65 -2.30 17.99 16.49
C TYR A 65 -2.31 17.55 17.96
N LYS A 66 -3.18 18.21 18.74
CA LYS A 66 -3.42 17.91 20.16
C LYS A 66 -2.10 17.77 20.94
N GLU A 67 -1.93 16.66 21.65
CA GLU A 67 -0.78 16.37 22.51
C GLU A 67 0.56 16.25 21.76
N LEU A 68 0.54 15.95 20.45
CA LEU A 68 1.77 15.82 19.66
C LEU A 68 2.50 17.17 19.49
N VAL A 69 1.75 18.28 19.38
CA VAL A 69 2.33 19.64 19.33
C VAL A 69 2.98 19.97 20.67
N ALA A 70 2.26 19.74 21.77
CA ALA A 70 2.77 19.98 23.12
C ALA A 70 4.01 19.14 23.42
N LEU A 71 4.05 17.89 22.96
CA LEU A 71 5.21 17.02 23.11
C LEU A 71 6.43 17.53 22.31
N ARG A 72 6.26 17.94 21.06
CA ARG A 72 7.34 18.54 20.25
C ARG A 72 7.95 19.74 20.97
N ASP A 73 7.11 20.63 21.49
CA ASP A 73 7.56 21.86 22.15
C ASP A 73 8.31 21.53 23.46
N LEU A 74 7.82 20.57 24.25
CA LEU A 74 8.53 20.08 25.44
C LEU A 74 9.87 19.42 25.12
N ILE A 75 9.96 18.65 24.03
CA ILE A 75 11.22 18.05 23.58
C ILE A 75 12.22 19.14 23.20
N SER A 76 11.78 20.16 22.46
CA SER A 76 12.62 21.30 22.09
C SER A 76 13.13 22.03 23.33
N GLU A 77 12.25 22.37 24.28
CA GLU A 77 12.62 23.04 25.54
C GLU A 77 13.62 22.21 26.35
N TYR A 78 13.38 20.90 26.50
CA TYR A 78 14.32 20.03 27.23
C TYR A 78 15.70 19.97 26.55
N ARG A 79 15.77 19.99 25.22
CA ARG A 79 17.03 19.91 24.46
C ARG A 79 17.85 21.20 24.48
N GLU A 80 17.24 22.36 24.75
CA GLU A 80 17.98 23.63 24.87
C GLU A 80 18.97 23.63 26.04
N ASP A 81 18.54 23.16 27.20
CA ASP A 81 19.41 22.95 28.38
C ASP A 81 18.91 21.76 29.21
N PRO A 82 19.35 20.53 28.90
CA PRO A 82 18.91 19.32 29.60
C PRO A 82 19.17 19.33 31.11
N LYS A 83 20.19 20.07 31.57
CA LYS A 83 20.53 20.16 33.00
C LYS A 83 19.57 21.07 33.74
N LYS A 84 19.24 22.22 33.16
CA LYS A 84 18.28 23.17 33.74
C LYS A 84 16.85 22.63 33.66
N ASN A 85 16.52 21.97 32.56
CA ASN A 85 15.17 21.51 32.26
C ASN A 85 14.95 20.03 32.64
N TYR A 86 15.77 19.48 33.54
CA TYR A 86 15.71 18.05 33.94
C TYR A 86 14.32 17.60 34.42
N LEU A 87 13.55 18.51 35.04
CA LEU A 87 12.19 18.23 35.53
C LEU A 87 11.20 17.93 34.40
N LEU A 88 11.48 18.34 33.17
CA LEU A 88 10.61 18.06 32.02
C LEU A 88 10.64 16.59 31.60
N LYS A 89 11.63 15.79 32.03
CA LYS A 89 11.70 14.36 31.69
C LYS A 89 10.42 13.60 32.04
N GLU A 90 9.84 13.87 33.20
CA GLU A 90 8.61 13.22 33.65
C GLU A 90 7.40 13.63 32.83
N ALA A 91 7.29 14.92 32.53
CA ALA A 91 6.20 15.44 31.70
C ALA A 91 6.29 14.90 30.27
N ILE A 92 7.50 14.85 29.69
CA ILE A 92 7.76 14.28 28.36
C ILE A 92 7.44 12.79 28.35
N CYS A 93 7.98 12.02 29.31
CA CYS A 93 7.71 10.59 29.42
C CYS A 93 6.21 10.30 29.55
N LYS A 94 5.52 11.04 30.42
CA LYS A 94 4.07 10.92 30.57
C LYS A 94 3.34 11.15 29.24
N LYS A 95 3.66 12.23 28.50
CA LYS A 95 3.03 12.48 27.21
C LYS A 95 3.33 11.42 26.15
N ILE A 96 4.55 10.86 26.14
CA ILE A 96 4.90 9.77 25.23
C ILE A 96 4.00 8.56 25.48
N LEU A 97 3.81 8.19 26.76
CA LEU A 97 2.94 7.08 27.16
C LEU A 97 1.46 7.39 26.88
N ASP A 98 0.98 8.59 27.24
CA ASP A 98 -0.42 9.00 27.04
C ASP A 98 -0.80 9.04 25.53
N THR A 99 0.17 9.29 24.65
CA THR A 99 -0.04 9.31 23.18
C THR A 99 0.25 7.99 22.49
N GLY A 100 0.76 7.00 23.23
CA GLY A 100 1.21 5.70 22.71
C GLY A 100 2.41 5.78 21.77
N LEU A 101 3.18 6.87 21.79
CA LEU A 101 4.34 7.06 20.92
C LEU A 101 5.53 6.15 21.27
N ASP A 102 5.51 5.52 22.44
CA ASP A 102 6.47 4.48 22.80
C ASP A 102 6.29 3.19 21.98
N ALA A 103 5.11 2.95 21.42
CA ALA A 103 4.88 1.87 20.46
C ALA A 103 5.49 2.20 19.09
N ASP A 104 5.31 3.45 18.63
CA ASP A 104 5.85 3.95 17.36
C ASP A 104 7.38 4.08 17.38
N CYS A 105 7.90 4.57 18.51
CA CYS A 105 9.31 4.87 18.73
C CYS A 105 9.70 4.30 20.10
N PRO A 106 10.01 2.98 20.16
CA PRO A 106 10.38 2.35 21.41
C PRO A 106 11.72 2.85 21.94
N PHE A 107 11.79 2.99 23.26
CA PHE A 107 13.04 3.33 23.92
C PHE A 107 13.93 2.09 24.10
N GLU A 108 14.73 1.80 23.07
CA GLU A 108 15.54 0.57 22.98
C GLU A 108 16.52 0.37 24.15
N ASP A 109 17.09 1.44 24.72
CA ASP A 109 17.97 1.31 25.89
C ASP A 109 17.20 0.89 27.15
N ALA A 110 15.94 1.31 27.30
CA ALA A 110 15.07 0.84 28.39
C ALA A 110 14.78 -0.66 28.24
N LYS A 111 14.47 -1.12 27.02
CA LYS A 111 14.30 -2.55 26.71
C LYS A 111 15.58 -3.35 27.00
N ARG A 112 16.74 -2.87 26.56
CA ARG A 112 18.04 -3.53 26.76
C ARG A 112 18.40 -3.68 28.23
N LEU A 113 18.08 -2.68 29.05
CA LEU A 113 18.34 -2.69 30.49
C LEU A 113 17.26 -3.43 31.29
N GLY A 114 16.15 -3.85 30.66
CA GLY A 114 15.02 -4.47 31.34
C GLY A 114 14.29 -3.53 32.30
N ILE A 115 14.41 -2.21 32.08
CA ILE A 115 13.76 -1.17 32.89
C ILE A 115 12.52 -0.72 32.13
N ALA A 116 11.34 -0.85 32.74
CA ALA A 116 10.11 -0.35 32.15
C ALA A 116 10.21 1.16 31.91
N PHE A 117 9.87 1.61 30.69
CA PHE A 117 9.80 3.03 30.39
C PHE A 117 8.55 3.62 31.04
N SER A 118 8.74 4.28 32.19
CA SER A 118 7.67 4.86 32.99
C SER A 118 8.11 6.18 33.62
N VAL A 119 7.15 6.97 34.08
CA VAL A 119 7.41 8.26 34.75
C VAL A 119 8.30 8.06 36.00
N GLU A 120 8.12 6.96 36.73
CA GLU A 120 8.92 6.65 37.92
C GLU A 120 10.37 6.31 37.58
N ASN A 121 10.59 5.64 36.45
CA ASN A 121 11.90 5.14 36.04
C ASN A 121 12.67 6.10 35.12
N VAL A 122 12.02 7.08 34.49
CA VAL A 122 12.65 7.94 33.48
C VAL A 122 13.89 8.69 34.04
N ARG A 123 13.87 9.01 35.33
CA ARG A 123 14.99 9.67 36.03
C ARG A 123 16.22 8.77 36.16
N MET A 124 16.09 7.46 36.02
CA MET A 124 17.21 6.51 36.08
C MET A 124 18.08 6.57 34.82
N PHE A 125 17.54 7.04 33.69
CA PHE A 125 18.28 7.14 32.44
C PHE A 125 19.10 8.43 32.39
N SER A 126 20.37 8.31 32.01
CA SER A 126 21.26 9.46 31.84
C SER A 126 20.71 10.46 30.81
N ASP A 127 21.02 11.74 30.98
CA ASP A 127 20.57 12.79 30.06
C ASP A 127 20.98 12.52 28.62
N ARG A 128 22.16 11.93 28.41
CA ARG A 128 22.65 11.54 27.08
C ARG A 128 21.73 10.52 26.42
N VAL A 129 21.46 9.40 27.11
CA VAL A 129 20.64 8.30 26.57
C VAL A 129 19.21 8.78 26.31
N PHE A 130 18.65 9.59 27.22
CA PHE A 130 17.33 10.17 27.02
C PHE A 130 17.31 11.18 25.86
N ASN A 131 18.33 12.03 25.71
CA ASN A 131 18.45 12.94 24.57
C ASN A 131 18.55 12.21 23.23
N ASP A 132 19.31 11.11 23.17
CA ASP A 132 19.44 10.29 21.95
C ASP A 132 18.09 9.67 21.56
N TYR A 133 17.29 9.25 22.55
CA TYR A 133 15.92 8.82 22.32
C TYR A 133 15.00 9.94 21.83
N LEU A 134 15.06 11.11 22.47
CA LEU A 134 14.26 12.26 22.06
C LEU A 134 14.63 12.78 20.67
N ALA A 135 15.89 12.62 20.23
CA ALA A 135 16.29 12.96 18.87
C ALA A 135 15.55 12.08 17.84
N LYS A 136 15.50 10.76 18.06
CA LYS A 136 14.74 9.83 17.21
C LYS A 136 13.25 10.14 17.21
N LEU A 137 12.69 10.41 18.38
CA LEU A 137 11.27 10.76 18.51
C LEU A 137 10.95 12.09 17.81
N TYR A 138 11.84 13.08 17.90
CA TYR A 138 11.68 14.35 17.20
C TYR A 138 11.74 14.18 15.68
N GLU A 139 12.64 13.33 15.16
CA GLU A 139 12.68 12.96 13.75
C GLU A 139 11.38 12.27 13.32
N TYR A 140 10.85 11.36 14.13
CA TYR A 140 9.56 10.72 13.88
C TYR A 140 8.40 11.72 13.83
N LEU A 141 8.32 12.64 14.80
CA LEU A 141 7.32 13.71 14.81
C LEU A 141 7.43 14.60 13.56
N GLN A 142 8.65 14.89 13.10
CA GLN A 142 8.85 15.64 11.86
C GLN A 142 8.38 14.85 10.64
N VAL A 143 8.56 13.52 10.61
CA VAL A 143 8.00 12.67 9.55
C VAL A 143 6.48 12.73 9.56
N LEU A 144 5.83 12.57 10.74
CA LEU A 144 4.39 12.70 10.86
C LEU A 144 3.88 14.07 10.39
N GLU A 145 4.52 15.15 10.85
CA GLU A 145 4.13 16.52 10.52
C GLU A 145 4.15 16.80 9.02
N ASN A 146 5.14 16.24 8.32
CA ASN A 146 5.37 16.49 6.90
C ASN A 146 4.74 15.46 5.96
N ARG A 147 4.17 14.37 6.49
CA ARG A 147 3.55 13.31 5.68
C ARG A 147 2.37 13.90 4.89
N LEU A 148 2.33 13.55 3.60
CA LEU A 148 1.26 13.97 2.70
C LEU A 148 0.04 13.07 2.86
N PHE A 149 -1.14 13.63 2.63
CA PHE A 149 -2.39 12.91 2.52
C PHE A 149 -3.29 13.60 1.49
N SER A 150 -4.33 12.92 1.00
CA SER A 150 -5.34 13.54 0.11
C SER A 150 -6.32 14.38 0.93
N SER A 151 -6.32 15.70 0.72
CA SER A 151 -7.07 16.66 1.55
C SER A 151 -8.52 16.87 1.14
N GLY A 152 -9.04 16.07 0.21
CA GLY A 152 -10.40 16.19 -0.29
C GLY A 152 -10.69 15.14 -1.36
N LEU A 153 -11.75 15.40 -2.12
CA LEU A 153 -12.11 14.65 -3.32
C LEU A 153 -11.92 15.54 -4.55
N HIS A 154 -11.62 14.93 -5.69
CA HIS A 154 -11.55 15.65 -6.97
C HIS A 154 -12.96 15.90 -7.52
N VAL A 155 -13.19 17.09 -8.08
CA VAL A 155 -14.42 17.44 -8.81
C VAL A 155 -14.09 17.56 -10.31
N LEU A 156 -14.74 16.73 -11.12
CA LEU A 156 -14.45 16.62 -12.55
C LEU A 156 -14.59 17.97 -13.28
N GLY A 157 -13.51 18.42 -13.92
CA GLY A 157 -13.46 19.66 -14.69
C GLY A 157 -13.33 20.94 -13.85
N GLU A 158 -13.26 20.85 -12.53
CA GLU A 158 -13.01 22.00 -11.66
C GLU A 158 -11.51 22.20 -11.48
N ALA A 159 -11.00 23.34 -11.98
CA ALA A 159 -9.60 23.68 -11.81
C ALA A 159 -9.30 24.04 -10.35
N PRO A 160 -8.14 23.64 -9.81
CA PRO A 160 -7.79 23.90 -8.43
C PRO A 160 -7.72 25.41 -8.15
N GLY A 161 -8.22 25.83 -6.99
CA GLY A 161 -8.08 27.20 -6.49
C GLY A 161 -6.63 27.54 -6.11
N GLU A 162 -6.35 28.79 -5.74
CA GLU A 162 -4.98 29.22 -5.39
C GLU A 162 -4.37 28.45 -4.22
N GLU A 163 -5.18 28.07 -3.22
CA GLU A 163 -4.73 27.27 -2.06
C GLU A 163 -4.40 25.83 -2.46
N GLU A 164 -5.25 25.21 -3.28
CA GLU A 164 -5.05 23.84 -3.78
C GLU A 164 -3.86 23.77 -4.73
N LEU A 165 -3.72 24.75 -5.64
CA LEU A 165 -2.54 24.93 -6.49
C LEU A 165 -1.28 25.06 -5.64
N GLY A 166 -1.30 25.89 -4.60
CA GLY A 166 -0.20 26.00 -3.64
C GLY A 166 0.17 24.64 -3.04
N SER A 167 -0.84 23.86 -2.66
CA SER A 167 -0.65 22.55 -2.05
C SER A 167 -0.04 21.51 -3.01
N TYR A 168 -0.47 21.49 -4.28
CA TYR A 168 0.18 20.67 -5.32
C TYR A 168 1.65 20.99 -5.48
N LEU A 169 1.98 22.28 -5.54
CA LEU A 169 3.34 22.74 -5.78
C LEU A 169 4.23 22.49 -4.56
N GLU A 170 3.72 22.71 -3.35
CA GLU A 170 4.44 22.40 -2.11
C GLU A 170 4.67 20.90 -1.94
N ALA A 171 3.73 20.06 -2.37
CA ALA A 171 3.89 18.61 -2.37
C ALA A 171 4.96 18.17 -3.38
N TYR A 172 4.92 18.70 -4.62
CA TYR A 172 5.86 18.34 -5.69
C TYR A 172 7.28 18.88 -5.46
N PHE A 173 7.42 20.16 -5.14
CA PHE A 173 8.73 20.80 -5.01
C PHE A 173 9.33 20.69 -3.60
N GLY A 174 8.50 20.54 -2.56
CA GLY A 174 8.95 20.65 -1.17
C GLY A 174 9.76 21.92 -0.94
N ASN A 175 10.97 21.77 -0.39
CA ASN A 175 11.88 22.89 -0.11
C ASN A 175 12.52 23.51 -1.36
N GLU A 176 12.38 22.89 -2.54
CA GLU A 176 13.02 23.33 -3.79
C GLU A 176 12.19 24.33 -4.61
N LEU A 177 10.97 24.70 -4.15
CA LEU A 177 10.00 25.51 -4.90
C LEU A 177 10.62 26.80 -5.48
N GLN A 178 11.41 27.52 -4.68
CA GLN A 178 12.00 28.80 -5.10
C GLN A 178 13.09 28.66 -6.19
N SER A 179 13.61 27.45 -6.42
CA SER A 179 14.73 27.18 -7.32
C SER A 179 14.32 26.74 -8.73
N ARG A 180 13.05 26.36 -8.95
CA ARG A 180 12.55 25.77 -10.22
C ARG A 180 11.36 26.54 -10.82
N LYS A 181 11.49 27.87 -10.90
CA LYS A 181 10.40 28.78 -11.32
C LYS A 181 9.78 28.48 -12.69
N GLU A 182 10.57 28.07 -13.68
CA GLU A 182 10.04 27.75 -15.03
C GLU A 182 9.11 26.54 -14.99
N GLU A 183 9.50 25.50 -14.25
CA GLU A 183 8.69 24.30 -14.10
C GLU A 183 7.48 24.51 -13.17
N GLU A 184 7.62 25.36 -12.15
CA GLU A 184 6.49 25.81 -11.33
C GLU A 184 5.42 26.48 -12.21
N GLY A 185 5.84 27.40 -13.10
CA GLY A 185 4.95 28.06 -14.04
C GLY A 185 4.25 27.07 -14.98
N LEU A 186 4.99 26.08 -15.50
CA LEU A 186 4.43 25.03 -16.34
C LEU A 186 3.40 24.18 -15.59
N ILE A 187 3.71 23.70 -14.38
CA ILE A 187 2.76 22.87 -13.60
C ILE A 187 1.49 23.65 -13.27
N ARG A 188 1.61 24.94 -12.90
CA ARG A 188 0.45 25.82 -12.67
C ARG A 188 -0.42 25.97 -13.91
N GLU A 189 0.20 26.17 -15.07
CA GLU A 189 -0.50 26.29 -16.35
C GLU A 189 -1.24 24.99 -16.69
N LEU A 190 -0.61 23.84 -16.49
CA LEU A 190 -1.20 22.54 -16.80
C LEU A 190 -2.30 22.14 -15.81
N LEU A 191 -2.17 22.46 -14.52
CA LEU A 191 -3.23 22.26 -13.53
C LEU A 191 -4.44 23.17 -13.80
N SER A 192 -4.22 24.39 -14.27
CA SER A 192 -5.31 25.29 -14.69
C SER A 192 -6.11 24.75 -15.88
N GLN A 193 -5.56 23.79 -16.64
CA GLN A 193 -6.23 23.13 -17.75
C GLN A 193 -7.10 21.93 -17.33
N THR A 194 -7.34 21.69 -16.05
CA THR A 194 -8.26 20.64 -15.57
C THR A 194 -9.67 20.73 -16.18
N THR A 195 -10.09 21.90 -16.66
CA THR A 195 -11.33 22.05 -17.45
C THR A 195 -11.37 21.20 -18.73
N ASP A 196 -10.21 20.76 -19.24
CA ASP A 196 -10.08 19.81 -20.35
C ASP A 196 -10.74 18.45 -20.05
N GLU A 197 -10.94 18.09 -18.78
CA GLU A 197 -11.63 16.87 -18.38
C GLU A 197 -13.05 16.84 -18.94
N LEU A 198 -13.84 17.90 -18.69
CA LEU A 198 -15.20 18.01 -19.21
C LEU A 198 -15.20 18.27 -20.72
N ALA A 199 -14.27 19.10 -21.21
CA ALA A 199 -14.19 19.39 -22.64
C ALA A 199 -13.95 18.11 -23.46
N ASN A 200 -13.00 17.26 -23.04
CA ASN A 200 -12.69 16.02 -23.75
C ASN A 200 -13.72 14.92 -23.50
N LEU A 201 -14.41 14.91 -22.36
CA LEU A 201 -15.60 14.07 -22.19
C LEU A 201 -16.66 14.38 -23.25
N LEU A 202 -16.97 15.67 -23.46
CA LEU A 202 -17.94 16.10 -24.47
C LEU A 202 -17.48 15.78 -25.90
N ARG A 203 -16.20 16.02 -26.21
CA ARG A 203 -15.60 15.64 -27.50
C ARG A 203 -15.69 14.14 -27.74
N GLY A 204 -15.45 13.34 -26.71
CA GLY A 204 -15.53 11.89 -26.77
C GLY A 204 -16.95 11.39 -27.02
N LEU A 205 -17.93 12.00 -26.37
CA LEU A 205 -19.36 11.75 -26.65
C LEU A 205 -19.76 12.16 -28.08
N ASN A 206 -19.09 13.14 -28.68
CA ASN A 206 -19.24 13.53 -30.08
C ASN A 206 -18.48 12.62 -31.08
N GLY A 207 -17.78 11.58 -30.61
CA GLY A 207 -16.99 10.69 -31.45
C GLY A 207 -15.69 11.30 -31.98
N GLU A 208 -15.19 12.36 -31.34
CA GLU A 208 -13.93 13.00 -31.70
C GLU A 208 -12.71 12.30 -31.09
N TYR A 209 -11.54 12.61 -31.64
CA TYR A 209 -10.27 12.11 -31.14
C TYR A 209 -9.88 12.74 -29.79
N ILE A 210 -9.67 11.88 -28.79
CA ILE A 210 -9.15 12.26 -27.48
C ILE A 210 -7.62 12.11 -27.45
N PRO A 211 -6.87 13.18 -27.16
CA PRO A 211 -5.41 13.13 -27.13
C PRO A 211 -4.88 12.16 -26.06
N PRO A 212 -3.89 11.31 -26.37
CA PRO A 212 -3.27 10.42 -25.41
C PRO A 212 -2.27 11.16 -24.51
N ALA A 213 -2.02 10.61 -23.33
CA ALA A 213 -0.98 11.06 -22.39
C ALA A 213 -0.44 9.87 -21.59
N PRO A 214 0.76 9.94 -21.00
CA PRO A 214 1.15 8.95 -20.01
C PRO A 214 0.29 9.11 -18.75
N GLY A 215 -0.23 8.01 -18.23
CA GLY A 215 -0.74 7.98 -16.85
C GLY A 215 0.41 7.79 -15.88
N GLY A 216 0.28 8.34 -14.68
CA GLY A 216 1.35 8.36 -13.69
C GLY A 216 1.04 9.31 -12.54
N ASP A 217 2.02 9.54 -11.68
CA ASP A 217 1.87 10.33 -10.47
C ASP A 217 2.59 11.67 -10.59
N LEU A 218 1.98 12.78 -10.18
CA LEU A 218 2.63 14.10 -10.28
C LEU A 218 3.91 14.16 -9.44
N LEU A 219 3.90 13.63 -8.23
CA LEU A 219 5.04 13.67 -7.30
C LEU A 219 6.23 12.87 -7.83
N ARG A 220 5.97 11.79 -8.57
CA ARG A 220 7.01 10.91 -9.13
C ARG A 220 7.39 11.24 -10.57
N ASP A 221 6.42 11.38 -11.46
CA ASP A 221 6.60 11.52 -12.92
C ASP A 221 6.60 12.97 -13.40
N GLY A 222 6.22 13.92 -12.54
CA GLY A 222 6.28 15.35 -12.80
C GLY A 222 5.25 15.84 -13.83
N ALA A 223 5.52 16.99 -14.44
CA ALA A 223 4.59 17.67 -15.34
C ALA A 223 4.10 16.83 -16.54
N GLY A 224 4.79 15.74 -16.89
CA GLY A 224 4.44 14.89 -18.03
C GLY A 224 3.09 14.17 -17.91
N VAL A 225 2.54 14.05 -16.69
CA VAL A 225 1.20 13.45 -16.45
C VAL A 225 0.06 14.46 -16.55
N LEU A 226 0.40 15.74 -16.74
CA LEU A 226 -0.54 16.85 -16.88
C LEU A 226 -0.50 17.40 -18.33
N PRO A 227 -1.59 18.06 -18.80
CA PRO A 227 -2.86 18.25 -18.12
C PRO A 227 -3.70 16.96 -18.15
N THR A 228 -4.72 16.91 -17.30
CA THR A 228 -5.72 15.84 -17.33
C THR A 228 -6.74 16.06 -18.44
N GLY A 229 -7.77 15.21 -18.52
CA GLY A 229 -8.70 15.15 -19.66
C GLY A 229 -8.10 14.46 -20.88
N ARG A 230 -7.24 13.45 -20.66
CA ARG A 230 -6.49 12.76 -21.72
C ARG A 230 -6.75 11.26 -21.72
N ASN A 231 -6.51 10.63 -22.86
CA ASN A 231 -6.64 9.18 -23.02
C ASN A 231 -5.38 8.47 -22.55
N ILE A 232 -5.23 8.33 -21.23
CA ILE A 232 -3.96 7.89 -20.62
C ILE A 232 -3.51 6.49 -21.06
N HIS A 233 -2.20 6.25 -21.08
CA HIS A 233 -1.60 4.94 -21.32
C HIS A 233 -0.52 4.61 -20.27
N ALA A 234 -0.17 3.34 -20.16
CA ALA A 234 0.94 2.86 -19.33
C ALA A 234 2.28 3.09 -20.04
N LEU A 235 3.14 2.06 -20.08
CA LEU A 235 4.51 2.11 -20.62
C LEU A 235 4.82 0.95 -21.58
N ASP A 236 6.00 0.98 -22.20
CA ASP A 236 6.54 -0.13 -23.01
C ASP A 236 7.10 -1.25 -22.11
N PRO A 237 6.43 -2.42 -22.00
CA PRO A 237 6.82 -3.49 -21.09
C PRO A 237 8.15 -4.14 -21.44
N TYR A 238 8.69 -3.92 -22.65
CA TYR A 238 9.99 -4.45 -23.06
C TYR A 238 11.17 -3.63 -22.52
N ARG A 239 10.93 -2.51 -21.83
CA ARG A 239 11.97 -1.63 -21.28
C ARG A 239 12.02 -1.64 -19.74
N MET A 240 11.32 -2.58 -19.11
CA MET A 240 11.20 -2.69 -17.67
C MET A 240 12.15 -3.76 -17.10
N PRO A 241 12.92 -3.49 -16.02
CA PRO A 241 12.99 -2.21 -15.31
C PRO A 241 13.79 -1.15 -16.07
N SER A 242 13.41 0.12 -15.87
CA SER A 242 14.24 1.25 -16.30
C SER A 242 15.57 1.28 -15.52
N PRO A 243 16.64 1.92 -16.03
CA PRO A 243 17.91 2.01 -15.30
C PRO A 243 17.78 2.55 -13.86
N ALA A 244 17.07 3.67 -13.69
CA ALA A 244 16.87 4.29 -12.37
C ALA A 244 16.03 3.40 -11.44
N ALA A 245 14.99 2.75 -11.97
CA ALA A 245 14.17 1.81 -11.21
C ALA A 245 14.99 0.58 -10.77
N CYS A 246 15.89 0.10 -11.61
CA CYS A 246 16.79 -1.01 -11.27
C CYS A 246 17.78 -0.63 -10.16
N GLU A 247 18.31 0.59 -10.16
CA GLU A 247 19.21 1.07 -9.11
C GLU A 247 18.49 1.28 -7.78
N ARG A 248 17.30 1.91 -7.81
CA ARG A 248 16.47 2.09 -6.61
C ARG A 248 16.00 0.76 -6.03
N GLY A 249 15.50 -0.14 -6.87
CA GLY A 249 15.09 -1.47 -6.45
C GLY A 249 16.23 -2.28 -5.85
N ARG A 250 17.45 -2.13 -6.40
CA ARG A 250 18.67 -2.70 -5.80
C ARG A 250 18.94 -2.15 -4.40
N GLU A 251 18.88 -0.83 -4.23
CA GLU A 251 19.08 -0.22 -2.91
C GLU A 251 18.05 -0.74 -1.89
N ILE A 252 16.79 -0.86 -2.30
CA ILE A 252 15.72 -1.42 -1.47
C ILE A 252 16.00 -2.87 -1.11
N GLY A 253 16.35 -3.72 -2.09
CA GLY A 253 16.69 -5.13 -1.87
C GLY A 253 17.83 -5.32 -0.87
N GLN A 254 18.87 -4.48 -0.95
CA GLN A 254 19.98 -4.47 0.00
C GLN A 254 19.53 -4.08 1.41
N LYS A 255 18.68 -3.04 1.53
CA LYS A 255 18.13 -2.62 2.83
C LYS A 255 17.26 -3.71 3.46
N ILE A 256 16.45 -4.41 2.66
CA ILE A 256 15.66 -5.57 3.11
C ILE A 256 16.57 -6.67 3.68
N ILE A 257 17.64 -7.02 2.98
CA ILE A 257 18.62 -8.04 3.43
C ILE A 257 19.28 -7.59 4.74
N VAL A 258 19.76 -6.35 4.81
CA VAL A 258 20.43 -5.80 5.99
C VAL A 258 19.50 -5.75 7.20
N GLN A 259 18.26 -5.30 7.03
CA GLN A 259 17.26 -5.29 8.11
C GLN A 259 17.00 -6.70 8.62
N HIS A 260 16.80 -7.68 7.72
CA HIS A 260 16.56 -9.06 8.12
C HIS A 260 17.74 -9.66 8.87
N LEU A 261 18.98 -9.40 8.44
CA LEU A 261 20.19 -9.83 9.14
C LEU A 261 20.30 -9.23 10.55
N GLN A 262 19.91 -7.96 10.73
CA GLN A 262 19.91 -7.31 12.04
C GLN A 262 18.84 -7.90 12.97
N GLU A 263 17.67 -8.26 12.44
CA GLU A 263 16.54 -8.81 13.18
C GLU A 263 16.75 -10.29 13.55
N HIS A 264 17.34 -11.09 12.65
CA HIS A 264 17.37 -12.55 12.76
C HIS A 264 18.77 -13.18 12.80
N GLY A 265 19.83 -12.42 12.48
CA GLY A 265 21.21 -12.91 12.48
C GLY A 265 21.58 -13.85 11.32
N ALA A 266 20.68 -14.06 10.37
CA ALA A 266 20.88 -14.89 9.17
C ALA A 266 20.23 -14.23 7.95
N TYR A 267 20.62 -14.65 6.74
CA TYR A 267 19.95 -14.21 5.51
C TYR A 267 18.54 -14.82 5.44
N PRO A 268 17.55 -14.10 4.88
CA PRO A 268 16.25 -14.71 4.61
C PRO A 268 16.41 -15.80 3.55
N GLU A 269 15.87 -17.00 3.77
CA GLU A 269 15.92 -18.04 2.72
C GLU A 269 14.98 -17.70 1.56
N THR A 270 13.78 -17.21 1.89
CA THR A 270 12.79 -16.75 0.90
C THR A 270 12.23 -15.38 1.30
N VAL A 271 12.16 -14.47 0.32
CA VAL A 271 11.45 -13.19 0.42
C VAL A 271 10.30 -13.19 -0.58
N ALA A 272 9.08 -12.91 -0.13
CA ALA A 272 7.98 -12.70 -1.08
C ALA A 272 8.01 -11.26 -1.59
N VAL A 273 7.96 -11.11 -2.92
CA VAL A 273 7.96 -9.81 -3.59
C VAL A 273 6.62 -9.64 -4.29
N MET A 274 5.90 -8.57 -3.95
CA MET A 274 4.65 -8.23 -4.62
C MET A 274 4.99 -7.56 -5.96
N LEU A 275 4.54 -8.16 -7.06
CA LEU A 275 4.67 -7.61 -8.41
C LEU A 275 3.30 -7.17 -8.90
N TRP A 276 3.00 -5.89 -8.72
CA TRP A 276 1.68 -5.34 -9.01
C TRP A 276 1.75 -4.35 -10.16
N GLY A 277 0.71 -4.35 -10.99
CA GLY A 277 0.64 -3.43 -12.12
C GLY A 277 0.68 -1.96 -11.70
N LEU A 278 0.12 -1.63 -10.53
CA LEU A 278 0.00 -0.26 -10.02
C LEU A 278 1.37 0.36 -9.76
N ASP A 279 2.19 -0.24 -8.88
CA ASP A 279 3.56 0.20 -8.65
C ASP A 279 4.44 -0.01 -9.88
N ALA A 280 4.46 -1.20 -10.50
CA ALA A 280 5.44 -1.50 -11.54
C ALA A 280 5.35 -0.54 -12.74
N ILE A 281 4.15 -0.04 -13.07
CA ILE A 281 3.97 0.96 -14.12
C ILE A 281 4.51 2.32 -13.68
N LYS A 282 4.07 2.86 -12.54
CA LYS A 282 4.53 4.18 -12.05
C LYS A 282 6.02 4.18 -11.73
N THR A 283 6.50 3.08 -11.15
CA THR A 283 7.90 2.95 -10.77
C THR A 283 8.81 2.59 -11.92
N LYS A 284 8.26 2.17 -13.06
CA LYS A 284 8.99 1.66 -14.23
C LYS A 284 9.81 0.43 -13.85
N GLY A 285 9.27 -0.41 -12.96
CA GLY A 285 9.80 -1.70 -12.52
C GLY A 285 10.74 -1.66 -11.31
N GLU A 286 10.49 -0.81 -10.31
CA GLU A 286 11.33 -0.77 -9.10
C GLU A 286 11.22 -2.08 -8.30
N SER A 287 10.01 -2.65 -8.17
CA SER A 287 9.75 -4.00 -7.64
C SER A 287 10.50 -5.13 -8.38
N LEU A 288 10.71 -5.00 -9.70
CA LEU A 288 11.58 -5.92 -10.43
C LEU A 288 13.06 -5.72 -10.06
N GLY A 289 13.50 -4.48 -9.83
CA GLY A 289 14.83 -4.20 -9.31
C GLY A 289 15.09 -4.85 -7.95
N ILE A 290 14.09 -4.83 -7.06
CA ILE A 290 14.14 -5.54 -5.75
C ILE A 290 14.34 -7.04 -5.98
N LEU A 291 13.50 -7.66 -6.81
CA LEU A 291 13.59 -9.09 -7.11
C LEU A 291 14.95 -9.46 -7.70
N LEU A 292 15.45 -8.68 -8.67
CA LEU A 292 16.72 -8.95 -9.32
C LEU A 292 17.90 -8.85 -8.34
N GLU A 293 17.88 -7.93 -7.39
CA GLU A 293 18.91 -7.87 -6.35
C GLU A 293 18.86 -9.11 -5.45
N LEU A 294 17.67 -9.51 -4.98
CA LEU A 294 17.50 -10.70 -4.13
C LEU A 294 18.03 -11.98 -4.80
N VAL A 295 17.76 -12.15 -6.10
CA VAL A 295 18.24 -13.30 -6.89
C VAL A 295 19.73 -13.18 -7.27
N GLY A 296 20.27 -11.97 -7.30
CA GLY A 296 21.62 -11.68 -7.75
C GLY A 296 21.73 -11.67 -9.28
N ALA A 297 20.88 -10.88 -9.94
CA ALA A 297 20.74 -10.80 -11.39
C ALA A 297 20.70 -9.37 -11.93
N GLU A 298 20.85 -9.20 -13.24
CA GLU A 298 20.81 -7.89 -13.91
C GLU A 298 20.10 -7.92 -15.28
N PRO A 299 19.46 -6.82 -15.71
CA PRO A 299 18.79 -6.77 -17.00
C PRO A 299 19.79 -6.63 -18.16
N VAL A 300 19.68 -7.51 -19.16
CA VAL A 300 20.45 -7.46 -20.41
C VAL A 300 19.59 -6.83 -21.51
N LYS A 301 20.15 -5.80 -22.15
CA LYS A 301 19.49 -5.04 -23.21
C LYS A 301 20.07 -5.37 -24.58
N GLU A 302 19.20 -5.49 -25.57
CA GLU A 302 19.64 -5.45 -26.97
C GLU A 302 19.86 -3.99 -27.45
N GLY A 303 20.39 -3.82 -28.67
CA GLY A 303 20.77 -2.51 -29.20
C GLY A 303 19.64 -1.47 -29.31
N THR A 304 18.37 -1.89 -29.27
CA THR A 304 17.20 -0.99 -29.27
C THR A 304 16.85 -0.45 -27.87
N GLY A 305 17.49 -0.99 -26.83
CA GLY A 305 17.21 -0.74 -25.42
C GLY A 305 16.15 -1.66 -24.82
N ARG A 306 15.59 -2.60 -25.58
CA ARG A 306 14.69 -3.63 -25.05
C ARG A 306 15.46 -4.63 -24.19
N ILE A 307 14.87 -5.02 -23.07
CA ILE A 307 15.36 -6.07 -22.20
C ILE A 307 14.95 -7.41 -22.80
N VAL A 308 15.95 -8.28 -22.98
CA VAL A 308 15.79 -9.58 -23.65
C VAL A 308 16.11 -10.75 -22.71
N ARG A 309 16.72 -10.47 -21.56
CA ARG A 309 17.10 -11.46 -20.55
C ARG A 309 17.41 -10.79 -19.21
N TYR A 310 17.22 -11.51 -18.12
CA TYR A 310 17.82 -11.19 -16.81
C TYR A 310 18.98 -12.15 -16.55
N GLU A 311 20.21 -11.66 -16.52
CA GLU A 311 21.42 -12.50 -16.39
C GLU A 311 21.81 -12.70 -14.93
N LEU A 312 22.28 -13.91 -14.58
CA LEU A 312 22.80 -14.14 -13.23
C LEU A 312 24.20 -13.52 -13.12
N LYS A 313 24.42 -12.72 -12.08
CA LYS A 313 25.75 -12.26 -11.69
C LYS A 313 26.49 -13.38 -10.94
N SER A 314 27.81 -13.33 -10.89
CA SER A 314 28.57 -14.28 -10.06
C SER A 314 28.32 -14.03 -8.57
N LEU A 315 28.33 -15.07 -7.72
CA LEU A 315 28.13 -14.90 -6.27
C LEU A 315 29.12 -13.90 -5.64
N ALA A 316 30.34 -13.81 -6.16
CA ALA A 316 31.35 -12.85 -5.72
C ALA A 316 30.94 -11.39 -5.99
N GLU A 317 30.24 -11.13 -7.10
CA GLU A 317 29.73 -9.79 -7.45
C GLU A 317 28.39 -9.47 -6.79
N VAL A 318 27.64 -10.47 -6.35
CA VAL A 318 26.37 -10.31 -5.63
C VAL A 318 26.64 -9.99 -4.16
N GLY A 319 27.62 -10.66 -3.52
CA GLY A 319 28.02 -10.36 -2.14
C GLY A 319 27.08 -10.91 -1.06
N HIS A 320 26.05 -11.67 -1.45
CA HIS A 320 25.15 -12.42 -0.56
C HIS A 320 24.69 -13.72 -1.25
N PRO A 321 24.14 -14.71 -0.51
CA PRO A 321 23.48 -15.87 -1.10
C PRO A 321 22.35 -15.46 -2.03
N ARG A 322 22.06 -16.23 -3.09
CA ARG A 322 20.82 -16.01 -3.86
C ARG A 322 19.63 -16.32 -2.98
N ILE A 323 18.83 -15.29 -2.73
CA ILE A 323 17.62 -15.36 -1.92
C ILE A 323 16.50 -15.93 -2.80
N ASP A 324 15.77 -16.92 -2.32
CA ASP A 324 14.61 -17.43 -3.04
C ASP A 324 13.46 -16.41 -2.99
N VAL A 325 12.62 -16.40 -4.02
CA VAL A 325 11.58 -15.39 -4.17
C VAL A 325 10.24 -16.03 -4.46
N LEU A 326 9.25 -15.73 -3.61
CA LEU A 326 7.84 -15.91 -3.99
C LEU A 326 7.37 -14.61 -4.66
N ALA A 327 7.32 -14.59 -5.99
CA ALA A 327 6.81 -13.45 -6.73
C ALA A 327 5.28 -13.57 -6.85
N ASN A 328 4.56 -12.83 -6.02
CA ASN A 328 3.11 -12.78 -6.10
C ASN A 328 2.67 -11.69 -7.10
N LEU A 329 2.07 -12.12 -8.20
CA LEU A 329 1.62 -11.25 -9.28
C LEU A 329 0.17 -10.86 -9.03
N SER A 330 -0.17 -9.58 -9.16
CA SER A 330 -1.57 -9.20 -9.35
C SER A 330 -2.07 -9.68 -10.71
N GLY A 331 -3.38 -9.90 -10.85
CA GLY A 331 -3.97 -10.27 -12.15
C GLY A 331 -3.68 -9.23 -13.25
N ILE A 332 -3.58 -7.94 -12.89
CA ILE A 332 -3.17 -6.87 -13.81
C ILE A 332 -1.75 -7.11 -14.31
N PHE A 333 -0.82 -7.43 -13.39
CA PHE A 333 0.58 -7.67 -13.74
C PHE A 333 0.72 -8.89 -14.64
N ARG A 334 0.05 -9.99 -14.26
CA ARG A 334 -0.05 -11.24 -15.03
C ARG A 334 -0.46 -10.98 -16.48
N ASP A 335 -1.51 -10.19 -16.69
CA ASP A 335 -2.09 -9.95 -18.01
C ASP A 335 -1.34 -8.87 -18.82
N SER A 336 -0.64 -7.96 -18.14
CA SER A 336 0.05 -6.84 -18.80
C SER A 336 1.49 -7.12 -19.15
N PHE A 337 2.16 -8.01 -18.42
CA PHE A 337 3.61 -8.20 -18.47
C PHE A 337 4.05 -9.64 -18.72
N VAL A 338 3.32 -10.36 -19.58
CA VAL A 338 3.65 -11.76 -19.95
C VAL A 338 5.10 -11.90 -20.42
N ASN A 339 5.62 -10.93 -21.19
CA ASN A 339 7.02 -10.92 -21.63
C ASN A 339 8.00 -10.89 -20.43
N ILE A 340 7.69 -10.15 -19.37
CA ILE A 340 8.53 -10.07 -18.17
C ILE A 340 8.47 -11.38 -17.39
N ILE A 341 7.27 -11.96 -17.25
CA ILE A 341 7.03 -13.24 -16.58
C ILE A 341 7.86 -14.34 -17.24
N GLU A 342 7.86 -14.43 -18.57
CA GLU A 342 8.66 -15.42 -19.30
C GLU A 342 10.18 -15.22 -19.16
N LEU A 343 10.65 -13.98 -18.95
CA LEU A 343 12.06 -13.68 -18.68
C LEU A 343 12.46 -13.99 -17.25
N LEU A 344 11.57 -13.78 -16.28
CA LEU A 344 11.79 -14.13 -14.87
C LEU A 344 11.75 -15.65 -14.66
N ASP A 345 10.83 -16.35 -15.31
CA ASP A 345 10.74 -17.82 -15.25
C ASP A 345 12.06 -18.47 -15.74
N ASP A 346 12.62 -17.95 -16.84
CA ASP A 346 13.95 -18.33 -17.33
C ASP A 346 15.08 -18.06 -16.34
N LEU A 347 15.03 -16.92 -15.65
CA LEU A 347 15.98 -16.57 -14.61
C LEU A 347 15.90 -17.57 -13.44
N PHE A 348 14.71 -17.89 -12.94
CA PHE A 348 14.53 -18.83 -11.84
C PHE A 348 14.95 -20.25 -12.21
N LEU A 349 14.66 -20.70 -13.45
CA LEU A 349 15.16 -21.98 -13.94
C LEU A 349 16.69 -22.03 -13.90
N ARG A 350 17.36 -21.02 -14.45
CA ARG A 350 18.83 -20.96 -14.44
C ARG A 350 19.40 -20.85 -13.02
N ALA A 351 18.75 -20.13 -12.12
CA ALA A 351 19.16 -20.01 -10.73
C ALA A 351 19.04 -21.35 -9.98
N ALA A 352 17.96 -22.11 -10.23
CA ALA A 352 17.78 -23.44 -9.67
C ALA A 352 18.82 -24.45 -10.20
N GLU A 353 19.19 -24.35 -11.47
CA GLU A 353 20.13 -25.28 -12.12
C GLU A 353 21.61 -24.94 -11.88
N ALA A 354 21.94 -23.69 -11.53
CA ALA A 354 23.30 -23.22 -11.31
C ALA A 354 24.11 -24.14 -10.37
N GLU A 355 25.35 -24.45 -10.73
CA GLU A 355 26.26 -25.30 -9.94
C GLU A 355 26.87 -24.54 -8.75
N GLU A 356 26.02 -24.13 -7.81
CA GLU A 356 26.37 -23.38 -6.61
C GLU A 356 26.01 -24.17 -5.34
N PRO A 357 26.72 -23.99 -4.21
CA PRO A 357 26.34 -24.60 -2.94
C PRO A 357 24.95 -24.14 -2.45
N GLU A 358 24.18 -25.05 -1.85
CA GLU A 358 22.83 -24.76 -1.35
C GLU A 358 22.79 -23.62 -0.31
N GLU A 359 23.85 -23.49 0.50
CA GLU A 359 24.00 -22.40 1.49
C GLU A 359 24.34 -21.02 0.86
N GLN A 360 24.57 -20.98 -0.45
CA GLN A 360 24.80 -19.76 -1.22
C GLN A 360 23.73 -19.53 -2.28
N ASN A 361 22.79 -20.47 -2.43
CA ASN A 361 21.72 -20.40 -3.41
C ASN A 361 20.47 -21.12 -2.88
N PHE A 362 19.61 -20.36 -2.21
CA PHE A 362 18.38 -20.87 -1.60
C PHE A 362 17.34 -21.29 -2.64
N ILE A 363 17.35 -20.67 -3.83
CA ILE A 363 16.52 -21.07 -4.98
C ILE A 363 16.81 -22.53 -5.35
N ARG A 364 18.10 -22.86 -5.50
CA ARG A 364 18.56 -24.22 -5.78
C ARG A 364 18.25 -25.17 -4.63
N LYS A 365 18.55 -24.79 -3.39
CA LYS A 365 18.26 -25.58 -2.18
C LYS A 365 16.79 -26.04 -2.18
N HIS A 366 15.85 -25.12 -2.35
CA HIS A 366 14.43 -25.42 -2.38
C HIS A 366 14.02 -26.24 -3.61
N ALA A 367 14.56 -25.92 -4.79
CA ALA A 367 14.27 -26.67 -6.01
C ALA A 367 14.73 -28.14 -5.91
N LEU A 368 15.89 -28.41 -5.32
CA LEU A 368 16.39 -29.77 -5.08
C LEU A 368 15.50 -30.53 -4.09
N ALA A 369 15.06 -29.88 -3.02
CA ALA A 369 14.15 -30.46 -2.04
C ALA A 369 12.79 -30.87 -2.66
N LEU A 370 12.24 -30.03 -3.54
CA LEU A 370 11.01 -30.33 -4.30
C LEU A 370 11.23 -31.45 -5.32
N LYS A 371 12.38 -31.44 -6.02
CA LYS A 371 12.72 -32.46 -7.01
C LYS A 371 12.86 -33.84 -6.38
N ALA A 372 13.43 -33.92 -5.17
CA ALA A 372 13.53 -35.17 -4.41
C ALA A 372 12.15 -35.76 -4.05
N GLN A 373 11.10 -34.93 -4.00
CA GLN A 373 9.71 -35.34 -3.76
C GLN A 373 8.97 -35.69 -5.07
N GLY A 374 9.60 -35.56 -6.24
CA GLY A 374 8.99 -35.82 -7.53
C GLY A 374 8.06 -34.70 -8.02
N VAL A 375 8.17 -33.49 -7.46
CA VAL A 375 7.38 -32.32 -7.88
C VAL A 375 7.85 -31.84 -9.25
N GLU A 376 6.91 -31.52 -10.14
CA GLU A 376 7.18 -30.94 -11.45
C GLU A 376 7.34 -29.41 -11.39
N ASN A 377 8.06 -28.84 -12.35
CA ASN A 377 8.35 -27.41 -12.44
C ASN A 377 8.83 -26.79 -11.10
N VAL A 378 9.87 -27.39 -10.52
CA VAL A 378 10.41 -27.00 -9.20
C VAL A 378 10.97 -25.58 -9.13
N SER A 379 11.19 -24.93 -10.28
CA SER A 379 11.62 -23.53 -10.41
C SER A 379 10.47 -22.53 -10.47
N ALA A 380 9.21 -22.98 -10.42
CA ALA A 380 8.04 -22.09 -10.40
C ALA A 380 8.10 -21.13 -9.20
N ARG A 381 8.14 -19.82 -9.47
CA ARG A 381 8.19 -18.75 -8.44
C ARG A 381 7.19 -17.62 -8.67
N LEU A 382 6.54 -17.59 -9.83
CA LEU A 382 5.61 -16.55 -10.22
C LEU A 382 4.18 -17.09 -10.02
N PHE A 383 3.46 -16.55 -9.04
CA PHE A 383 2.14 -17.04 -8.62
C PHE A 383 1.09 -15.94 -8.66
N SER A 384 -0.10 -16.27 -9.14
CA SER A 384 -1.22 -15.32 -9.26
C SER A 384 -2.57 -16.02 -9.13
N ASN A 385 -3.63 -15.24 -9.32
CA ASN A 385 -4.99 -15.74 -9.51
C ASN A 385 -5.11 -16.56 -10.81
N PRO A 386 -6.08 -17.48 -10.92
CA PRO A 386 -6.42 -18.16 -12.17
C PRO A 386 -6.52 -17.22 -13.36
N ALA A 387 -6.28 -17.74 -14.56
CA ALA A 387 -6.37 -16.95 -15.78
C ALA A 387 -7.80 -16.42 -15.98
N GLY A 388 -7.92 -15.13 -16.29
CA GLY A 388 -9.21 -14.45 -16.47
C GLY A 388 -9.85 -13.92 -15.18
N ASP A 389 -9.25 -14.21 -14.03
CA ASP A 389 -9.73 -13.83 -12.71
C ASP A 389 -8.79 -12.83 -12.03
N PHE A 390 -9.33 -12.07 -11.07
CA PHE A 390 -8.64 -11.01 -10.33
C PHE A 390 -9.02 -11.03 -8.85
N GLY A 391 -8.16 -10.45 -8.00
CA GLY A 391 -8.39 -10.31 -6.56
C GLY A 391 -8.17 -11.59 -5.76
N SER A 392 -7.90 -11.43 -4.47
CA SER A 392 -7.64 -12.56 -3.56
C SER A 392 -8.91 -13.16 -2.93
N LEU A 393 -10.06 -12.50 -3.09
CA LEU A 393 -11.33 -12.75 -2.38
C LEU A 393 -11.28 -12.49 -0.86
N VAL A 394 -10.12 -12.09 -0.32
CA VAL A 394 -10.00 -11.74 1.11
C VAL A 394 -10.73 -10.43 1.40
N ASN A 395 -10.66 -9.45 0.50
CA ASN A 395 -11.42 -8.21 0.59
C ASN A 395 -12.93 -8.49 0.68
N ASP A 396 -13.45 -9.38 -0.17
CA ASP A 396 -14.89 -9.72 -0.19
C ASP A 396 -15.30 -10.38 1.13
N ARG A 397 -14.46 -11.29 1.66
CA ARG A 397 -14.69 -11.92 2.98
C ARG A 397 -14.73 -10.89 4.10
N VAL A 398 -13.82 -9.93 4.11
CA VAL A 398 -13.77 -8.86 5.12
C VAL A 398 -14.98 -7.95 5.01
N VAL A 399 -15.34 -7.51 3.79
CA VAL A 399 -16.52 -6.65 3.54
C VAL A 399 -17.80 -7.36 3.98
N ASP A 400 -18.00 -8.62 3.57
CA ASP A 400 -19.18 -9.42 3.93
C ASP A 400 -19.15 -9.91 5.39
N SER A 401 -18.04 -9.68 6.11
CA SER A 401 -17.81 -10.19 7.47
C SER A 401 -17.90 -11.72 7.60
N ASN A 402 -17.74 -12.42 6.46
CA ASN A 402 -17.94 -13.87 6.33
C ASN A 402 -16.63 -14.64 6.50
N TRP A 403 -16.10 -14.60 7.72
CA TRP A 403 -14.88 -15.28 8.13
C TRP A 403 -14.83 -15.41 9.65
N GLU A 404 -14.14 -16.43 10.15
CA GLU A 404 -14.03 -16.72 11.59
C GLU A 404 -12.65 -16.42 12.16
N SER A 405 -11.59 -16.49 11.33
CA SER A 405 -10.20 -16.28 11.77
C SER A 405 -9.29 -15.77 10.67
N GLY A 406 -8.16 -15.17 11.06
CA GLY A 406 -7.12 -14.78 10.10
C GLY A 406 -6.53 -15.95 9.32
N ASP A 407 -6.56 -17.16 9.88
CA ASP A 407 -6.13 -18.39 9.19
C ASP A 407 -7.04 -18.75 8.02
N GLU A 408 -8.34 -18.46 8.11
CA GLU A 408 -9.30 -18.63 7.01
C GLU A 408 -9.04 -17.62 5.88
N LEU A 409 -8.68 -16.39 6.24
CA LEU A 409 -8.28 -15.37 5.25
C LEU A 409 -6.97 -15.79 4.55
N GLY A 410 -6.02 -16.35 5.30
CA GLY A 410 -4.79 -16.94 4.75
C GLY A 410 -5.07 -18.11 3.78
N ASP A 411 -6.00 -19.01 4.13
CA ASP A 411 -6.41 -20.11 3.25
C ASP A 411 -7.13 -19.62 2.00
N THR A 412 -7.98 -18.60 2.15
CA THR A 412 -8.67 -17.94 1.03
C THR A 412 -7.64 -17.39 0.04
N TRP A 413 -6.66 -16.63 0.55
CA TRP A 413 -5.57 -16.12 -0.28
C TRP A 413 -4.78 -17.24 -0.95
N LYS A 414 -4.39 -18.29 -0.19
CA LYS A 414 -3.58 -19.42 -0.69
C LYS A 414 -4.29 -20.16 -1.81
N GLY A 415 -5.57 -20.51 -1.59
CA GLY A 415 -6.39 -21.20 -2.59
C GLY A 415 -6.56 -20.37 -3.86
N ARG A 416 -6.65 -19.05 -3.70
CA ARG A 416 -6.81 -18.11 -4.83
C ARG A 416 -5.50 -17.82 -5.56
N ASN A 417 -4.33 -18.06 -4.98
CA ASN A 417 -3.02 -17.70 -5.54
C ASN A 417 -2.11 -18.92 -5.85
N VAL A 418 -2.65 -20.14 -5.88
CA VAL A 418 -1.88 -21.38 -6.12
C VAL A 418 -1.44 -21.60 -7.57
N PHE A 419 -1.74 -20.66 -8.47
CA PHE A 419 -1.58 -20.84 -9.91
C PHE A 419 -0.28 -20.19 -10.39
N SER A 420 0.60 -20.99 -10.98
CA SER A 420 1.88 -20.55 -11.49
C SER A 420 1.80 -20.04 -12.93
N TYR A 421 2.68 -19.11 -13.26
CA TYR A 421 2.82 -18.48 -14.58
C TYR A 421 4.28 -18.50 -15.04
N GLY A 422 4.52 -18.75 -16.31
CA GLY A 422 5.85 -18.85 -16.89
C GLY A 422 5.78 -19.32 -18.34
N ARG A 423 6.90 -19.81 -18.88
CA ARG A 423 6.94 -20.35 -20.24
C ARG A 423 6.15 -21.66 -20.36
N GLN A 424 6.16 -22.46 -19.30
CA GLN A 424 5.48 -23.77 -19.24
C GLN A 424 4.12 -23.72 -18.54
N ASP A 425 3.93 -22.80 -17.59
CA ASP A 425 2.71 -22.69 -16.80
C ASP A 425 1.90 -21.45 -17.21
N LYS A 426 0.59 -21.61 -17.43
CA LYS A 426 -0.33 -20.52 -17.79
C LYS A 426 -1.54 -20.52 -16.86
N GLY A 427 -1.27 -20.51 -15.56
CA GLY A 427 -2.26 -20.72 -14.52
C GLY A 427 -2.41 -22.20 -14.14
N GLN A 428 -1.31 -22.97 -14.15
CA GLN A 428 -1.27 -24.32 -13.61
C GLN A 428 -1.19 -24.27 -12.09
N ALA A 429 -2.03 -25.03 -11.38
CA ALA A 429 -1.93 -25.13 -9.93
C ALA A 429 -0.62 -25.85 -9.52
N ARG A 430 0.16 -25.26 -8.62
CA ARG A 430 1.41 -25.82 -8.07
C ARG A 430 1.40 -25.77 -6.53
N PRO A 431 0.50 -26.51 -5.85
CA PRO A 431 0.30 -26.40 -4.40
C PRO A 431 1.52 -26.81 -3.58
N GLU A 432 2.30 -27.80 -4.03
CA GLU A 432 3.52 -28.25 -3.36
C GLU A 432 4.60 -27.17 -3.38
N VAL A 433 4.79 -26.52 -4.54
CA VAL A 433 5.76 -25.44 -4.72
C VAL A 433 5.35 -24.21 -3.90
N LEU A 434 4.08 -23.79 -3.98
CA LEU A 434 3.59 -22.67 -3.17
C LEU A 434 3.72 -22.94 -1.67
N THR A 435 3.40 -24.16 -1.23
CA THR A 435 3.52 -24.55 0.18
C THR A 435 4.98 -24.48 0.65
N GLN A 436 5.94 -24.96 -0.14
CA GLN A 436 7.37 -24.85 0.17
C GLN A 436 7.82 -23.38 0.25
N LEU A 437 7.33 -22.52 -0.64
CA LEU A 437 7.64 -21.09 -0.60
C LEU A 437 7.05 -20.42 0.63
N LEU A 438 5.76 -20.62 0.92
CA LEU A 438 5.11 -20.11 2.14
C LEU A 438 5.81 -20.57 3.43
N GLN A 439 6.27 -21.82 3.46
CA GLN A 439 7.02 -22.39 4.59
C GLN A 439 8.34 -21.63 4.84
N SER A 440 9.02 -21.21 3.77
CA SER A 440 10.35 -20.58 3.83
C SER A 440 10.31 -19.05 3.81
N THR A 441 9.18 -18.43 3.44
CA THR A 441 9.02 -16.97 3.37
C THR A 441 9.08 -16.33 4.74
N SER A 442 10.23 -15.77 5.12
CA SER A 442 10.40 -15.06 6.40
C SER A 442 10.10 -13.56 6.29
N ARG A 443 10.11 -13.00 5.07
CA ARG A 443 9.85 -11.58 4.83
C ARG A 443 9.02 -11.35 3.57
N ILE A 444 8.17 -10.32 3.60
CA ILE A 444 7.38 -9.84 2.45
C ILE A 444 7.75 -8.38 2.18
N VAL A 445 7.87 -7.99 0.91
CA VAL A 445 8.09 -6.61 0.48
C VAL A 445 7.09 -6.18 -0.58
N GLN A 446 6.53 -4.98 -0.41
CA GLN A 446 5.66 -4.32 -1.38
C GLN A 446 5.97 -2.82 -1.47
N GLU A 447 5.76 -2.24 -2.64
CA GLU A 447 5.85 -0.80 -2.85
C GLU A 447 4.47 -0.14 -2.67
N ILE A 448 4.45 1.06 -2.11
CA ILE A 448 3.31 1.98 -2.14
C ILE A 448 3.64 3.05 -3.16
N ASP A 449 2.79 3.18 -4.16
CA ASP A 449 3.12 3.90 -5.39
C ASP A 449 2.64 5.35 -5.43
N SER A 450 1.68 5.74 -4.58
CA SER A 450 1.26 7.14 -4.42
C SER A 450 0.68 7.44 -3.04
N VAL A 451 0.47 8.74 -2.76
CA VAL A 451 -0.09 9.22 -1.50
C VAL A 451 -1.56 8.85 -1.34
N GLU A 452 -2.31 8.85 -2.44
CA GLU A 452 -3.74 8.55 -2.50
C GLU A 452 -4.03 7.06 -2.25
N TYR A 453 -3.08 6.18 -2.56
CA TYR A 453 -3.23 4.73 -2.49
C TYR A 453 -2.24 4.11 -1.49
N GLY A 454 -2.36 4.51 -0.23
CA GLY A 454 -1.66 3.91 0.91
C GLY A 454 -2.38 2.69 1.50
N LEU A 455 -1.81 2.15 2.59
CA LEU A 455 -2.21 0.89 3.22
C LEU A 455 -3.67 0.87 3.67
N THR A 456 -4.17 2.03 4.09
CA THR A 456 -5.54 2.19 4.58
C THR A 456 -6.49 2.69 3.50
N ASP A 457 -5.98 3.12 2.34
CA ASP A 457 -6.76 3.74 1.28
C ASP A 457 -7.47 2.74 0.38
N ILE A 458 -6.81 1.61 0.13
CA ILE A 458 -7.34 0.59 -0.75
C ILE A 458 -7.26 -0.78 -0.08
N GLN A 459 -8.25 -1.61 -0.37
CA GLN A 459 -8.42 -2.93 0.24
C GLN A 459 -7.38 -3.96 -0.20
N GLU A 460 -6.79 -3.74 -1.37
CA GLU A 460 -5.94 -4.71 -2.03
C GLU A 460 -4.70 -5.02 -1.19
N TYR A 461 -4.16 -4.06 -0.40
CA TYR A 461 -2.98 -4.26 0.44
C TYR A 461 -3.22 -5.29 1.54
N TYR A 462 -4.27 -5.13 2.37
CA TYR A 462 -4.58 -6.12 3.41
C TYR A 462 -5.03 -7.44 2.76
N ALA A 463 -5.78 -7.36 1.66
CA ALA A 463 -6.37 -8.53 1.03
C ALA A 463 -5.33 -9.44 0.36
N ASN A 464 -4.25 -8.89 -0.18
CA ASN A 464 -3.20 -9.66 -0.85
C ASN A 464 -1.96 -9.81 0.03
N THR A 465 -1.39 -8.72 0.53
CA THR A 465 -0.14 -8.78 1.31
C THR A 465 -0.38 -9.24 2.73
N GLY A 466 -1.46 -8.77 3.36
CA GLY A 466 -1.93 -9.33 4.62
C GLY A 466 -2.38 -10.79 4.47
N GLY A 467 -3.14 -11.11 3.42
CA GLY A 467 -3.55 -12.50 3.11
C GLY A 467 -2.36 -13.45 2.93
N LEU A 468 -1.34 -13.03 2.18
CA LEU A 468 -0.08 -13.75 2.01
C LEU A 468 0.67 -13.91 3.34
N LYS A 469 0.73 -12.84 4.15
CA LYS A 469 1.33 -12.86 5.49
C LYS A 469 0.69 -13.97 6.32
N LYS A 470 -0.65 -14.00 6.42
CA LYS A 470 -1.36 -15.07 7.15
C LYS A 470 -1.10 -16.46 6.57
N ALA A 471 -1.12 -16.60 5.25
CA ALA A 471 -0.85 -17.88 4.61
C ALA A 471 0.57 -18.40 4.95
N ALA A 472 1.58 -17.53 4.94
CA ALA A 472 2.96 -17.87 5.26
C ALA A 472 3.17 -18.12 6.77
N GLU A 473 2.56 -17.30 7.64
CA GLU A 473 2.60 -17.49 9.09
C GLU A 473 1.97 -18.82 9.51
N LYS A 474 0.81 -19.15 8.95
CA LYS A 474 0.12 -20.43 9.18
C LYS A 474 0.97 -21.61 8.71
N GLN A 475 1.57 -21.51 7.53
CA GLN A 475 2.40 -22.57 6.97
C GLN A 475 3.68 -22.78 7.80
N ARG A 476 4.39 -21.70 8.17
CA ARG A 476 5.66 -21.79 8.92
C ARG A 476 5.48 -22.00 10.42
N GLY A 477 4.37 -21.55 11.01
CA GLY A 477 4.18 -21.49 12.46
C GLY A 477 5.00 -20.40 13.15
N GLN A 478 5.45 -19.39 12.42
CA GLN A 478 6.23 -18.25 12.93
C GLN A 478 5.80 -16.95 12.25
N LYS A 479 5.94 -15.81 12.95
CA LYS A 479 5.62 -14.48 12.40
C LYS A 479 6.46 -14.16 11.17
N VAL A 480 5.84 -13.54 10.17
CA VAL A 480 6.46 -13.06 8.93
C VAL A 480 6.62 -11.55 9.02
N THR A 481 7.83 -11.04 8.81
CA THR A 481 8.07 -9.60 8.75
C THR A 481 7.56 -9.06 7.41
N THR A 482 6.71 -8.05 7.42
CA THR A 482 6.20 -7.41 6.20
C THR A 482 6.69 -5.98 6.15
N SER A 483 7.27 -5.58 5.02
CA SER A 483 7.84 -4.24 4.84
C SER A 483 7.28 -3.56 3.60
N PHE A 484 7.10 -2.25 3.70
CA PHE A 484 6.60 -1.40 2.63
C PHE A 484 7.59 -0.29 2.29
N VAL A 485 7.63 0.11 1.02
CA VAL A 485 8.46 1.22 0.53
C VAL A 485 7.59 2.25 -0.19
N GLU A 486 7.58 3.48 0.32
CA GLU A 486 6.83 4.60 -0.25
C GLU A 486 7.56 5.21 -1.45
N SER A 487 7.29 4.66 -2.63
CA SER A 487 8.03 4.86 -3.87
C SER A 487 7.64 6.13 -4.63
N PHE A 488 6.67 6.91 -4.13
CA PHE A 488 6.39 8.26 -4.61
C PHE A 488 7.38 9.31 -4.06
N SER A 489 8.31 8.91 -3.20
CA SER A 489 9.32 9.78 -2.61
C SER A 489 10.75 9.38 -2.98
N LYS A 490 11.73 10.22 -2.61
CA LYS A 490 13.16 9.87 -2.74
C LYS A 490 13.58 8.77 -1.74
N ASP A 491 12.83 8.57 -0.66
CA ASP A 491 13.13 7.56 0.37
C ASP A 491 12.95 6.14 -0.20
N THR A 492 13.94 5.29 0.04
CA THR A 492 13.96 3.87 -0.33
C THR A 492 14.01 2.98 0.90
N THR A 493 13.77 3.54 2.09
CA THR A 493 13.82 2.81 3.36
C THR A 493 12.59 1.95 3.53
N PRO A 494 12.74 0.61 3.64
CA PRO A 494 11.62 -0.26 3.97
C PRO A 494 11.16 -0.01 5.40
N ARG A 495 9.86 0.22 5.58
CA ARG A 495 9.21 0.38 6.89
C ARG A 495 8.42 -0.89 7.20
N ASN A 496 8.48 -1.36 8.44
CA ASN A 496 7.68 -2.50 8.86
C ASN A 496 6.19 -2.13 8.89
N LEU A 497 5.33 -3.10 8.56
CA LEU A 497 3.89 -2.91 8.40
C LEU A 497 3.25 -2.23 9.60
N ASP A 498 3.49 -2.72 10.82
CA ASP A 498 2.86 -2.18 12.03
C ASP A 498 3.25 -0.71 12.27
N ASP A 499 4.52 -0.37 12.03
CA ASP A 499 5.01 1.01 12.18
C ASP A 499 4.37 1.94 11.14
N LEU A 500 4.25 1.46 9.90
CA LEU A 500 3.63 2.24 8.83
C LEU A 500 2.12 2.39 9.02
N LEU A 501 1.42 1.36 9.53
CA LEU A 501 0.00 1.45 9.89
C LEU A 501 -0.22 2.51 10.97
N ARG A 502 0.57 2.51 12.04
CA ARG A 502 0.49 3.56 13.08
C ARG A 502 0.71 4.95 12.48
N MET A 503 1.72 5.12 11.63
CA MET A 503 1.96 6.38 10.92
C MET A 503 0.76 6.79 10.05
N GLU A 504 0.18 5.87 9.28
CA GLU A 504 -1.00 6.15 8.45
C GLU A 504 -2.23 6.54 9.28
N TYR A 505 -2.53 5.81 10.35
CA TYR A 505 -3.66 6.16 11.21
C TYR A 505 -3.48 7.53 11.86
N ARG A 506 -2.28 7.86 12.34
CA ARG A 506 -2.01 9.20 12.91
C ARG A 506 -2.15 10.32 11.90
N THR A 507 -1.79 10.09 10.64
CA THR A 507 -1.71 11.14 9.61
C THR A 507 -2.95 11.26 8.74
N LYS A 508 -3.78 10.21 8.69
CA LYS A 508 -5.06 10.15 7.96
C LYS A 508 -6.22 9.98 8.94
N LEU A 509 -6.66 8.75 9.19
CA LEU A 509 -7.92 8.44 9.90
C LEU A 509 -8.09 9.16 11.24
N LEU A 510 -7.03 9.34 12.03
CA LEU A 510 -7.12 9.97 13.36
C LEU A 510 -6.72 11.45 13.34
N ASN A 511 -6.29 11.95 12.18
CA ASN A 511 -5.93 13.34 12.01
C ASN A 511 -7.19 14.21 11.90
N PRO A 512 -7.41 15.18 12.82
CA PRO A 512 -8.58 16.04 12.77
C PRO A 512 -8.73 16.83 11.46
N LYS A 513 -7.62 17.20 10.80
CA LYS A 513 -7.66 17.89 9.51
C LYS A 513 -8.26 17.00 8.42
N TRP A 514 -7.85 15.74 8.37
CA TRP A 514 -8.37 14.78 7.40
C TRP A 514 -9.82 14.42 7.72
N ALA A 515 -10.13 14.17 8.99
CA ALA A 515 -11.47 13.84 9.45
C ALA A 515 -12.48 14.93 9.04
N GLU A 516 -12.16 16.20 9.32
CA GLU A 516 -13.03 17.32 8.99
C GLU A 516 -13.13 17.57 7.49
N ALA A 517 -12.01 17.46 6.77
CA ALA A 517 -11.98 17.61 5.33
C ALA A 517 -12.86 16.56 4.63
N MET A 518 -12.75 15.28 5.01
CA MET A 518 -13.57 14.21 4.45
C MET A 518 -15.04 14.36 4.85
N ALA A 519 -15.34 14.58 6.14
CA ALA A 519 -16.73 14.72 6.58
C ALA A 519 -17.47 15.88 5.88
N SER A 520 -16.73 16.90 5.42
CA SER A 520 -17.26 18.05 4.68
C SER A 520 -17.54 17.78 3.20
N GLN A 521 -17.15 16.61 2.67
CA GLN A 521 -17.34 16.20 1.26
C GLN A 521 -18.66 15.41 1.05
N GLY A 522 -19.59 15.53 2.00
CA GLY A 522 -20.90 14.88 1.93
C GLY A 522 -20.80 13.35 1.84
N SER A 523 -21.64 12.75 0.99
CA SER A 523 -21.80 11.30 0.93
C SER A 523 -20.52 10.55 0.54
N GLY A 524 -19.71 11.13 -0.36
CA GLY A 524 -18.43 10.55 -0.79
C GLY A 524 -17.40 10.54 0.32
N GLY A 525 -17.28 11.63 1.08
CA GLY A 525 -16.37 11.68 2.21
C GLY A 525 -16.76 10.77 3.38
N ALA A 526 -18.06 10.64 3.66
CA ALA A 526 -18.56 9.66 4.62
C ALA A 526 -18.27 8.21 4.18
N TYR A 527 -18.37 7.93 2.87
CA TYR A 527 -17.96 6.64 2.31
C TYR A 527 -16.47 6.38 2.51
N GLU A 528 -15.59 7.35 2.21
CA GLU A 528 -14.13 7.18 2.43
C GLU A 528 -13.79 6.87 3.90
N ILE A 529 -14.41 7.58 4.86
CA ILE A 529 -14.24 7.28 6.29
C ILE A 529 -14.69 5.86 6.61
N SER A 530 -15.86 5.45 6.11
CA SER A 530 -16.36 4.08 6.25
C SER A 530 -15.39 3.03 5.69
N GLN A 531 -14.78 3.29 4.53
CA GLN A 531 -13.80 2.36 3.95
C GLN A 531 -12.53 2.24 4.79
N ARG A 532 -12.06 3.32 5.45
CA ARG A 532 -10.94 3.24 6.40
C ARG A 532 -11.24 2.35 7.59
N MET A 533 -12.47 2.36 8.06
CA MET A 533 -12.93 1.52 9.15
C MET A 533 -12.93 0.05 8.72
N THR A 534 -13.38 -0.24 7.50
CA THR A 534 -13.28 -1.59 6.92
C THR A 534 -11.82 -2.03 6.74
N ALA A 535 -10.93 -1.15 6.27
CA ALA A 535 -9.51 -1.45 6.15
C ALA A 535 -8.86 -1.74 7.52
N LEU A 536 -9.28 -1.07 8.59
CA LEU A 536 -8.85 -1.35 9.96
C LEU A 536 -9.25 -2.77 10.41
N ILE A 537 -10.43 -3.27 10.02
CA ILE A 537 -10.82 -4.68 10.24
C ILE A 537 -10.00 -5.63 9.36
N GLY A 538 -9.75 -5.27 8.10
CA GLY A 538 -8.90 -6.03 7.19
C GLY A 538 -7.50 -6.25 7.73
N TRP A 539 -6.85 -5.20 8.25
CA TRP A 539 -5.54 -5.30 8.89
C TRP A 539 -5.57 -6.00 10.25
N GLY A 540 -6.65 -5.86 11.03
CA GLY A 540 -6.88 -6.68 12.22
C GLY A 540 -6.88 -8.17 11.88
N GLY A 541 -7.64 -8.58 10.86
CA GLY A 541 -7.75 -9.97 10.43
C GLY A 541 -6.52 -10.55 9.74
N THR A 542 -5.77 -9.73 9.00
CA THR A 542 -4.66 -10.21 8.15
C THR A 542 -3.27 -9.88 8.67
N ALA A 543 -3.14 -8.99 9.64
CA ALA A 543 -1.85 -8.63 10.26
C ALA A 543 -1.83 -8.76 11.79
N ASP A 544 -2.96 -9.04 12.44
CA ASP A 544 -3.12 -8.97 13.91
C ASP A 544 -2.86 -7.56 14.46
N PHE A 545 -3.23 -6.53 13.68
CA PHE A 545 -3.15 -5.16 14.15
C PHE A 545 -4.20 -4.93 15.25
N THR A 546 -3.74 -4.73 16.49
CA THR A 546 -4.57 -4.74 17.72
C THR A 546 -4.22 -3.58 18.65
N ASP A 547 -3.70 -2.48 18.08
CA ASP A 547 -3.38 -1.27 18.81
C ASP A 547 -4.68 -0.54 19.25
N ASP A 548 -5.13 -0.78 20.49
CA ASP A 548 -6.41 -0.28 21.04
C ASP A 548 -6.61 1.23 20.84
N TRP A 549 -5.55 2.02 20.96
CA TRP A 549 -5.61 3.49 20.84
C TRP A 549 -6.11 3.96 19.46
N VAL A 550 -5.88 3.17 18.40
CA VAL A 550 -6.38 3.48 17.05
C VAL A 550 -7.89 3.31 17.00
N TYR A 551 -8.38 2.17 17.49
CA TYR A 551 -9.80 1.85 17.53
C TYR A 551 -10.56 2.81 18.44
N ASP A 552 -10.01 3.09 19.63
CA ASP A 552 -10.60 4.02 20.59
C ASP A 552 -10.78 5.41 19.99
N GLN A 553 -9.72 5.98 19.41
CA GLN A 553 -9.78 7.32 18.84
C GLN A 553 -10.65 7.39 17.59
N ALA A 554 -10.69 6.34 16.77
CA ALA A 554 -11.58 6.29 15.62
C ALA A 554 -13.05 6.20 16.05
N ALA A 555 -13.38 5.38 17.06
CA ALA A 555 -14.73 5.33 17.63
C ALA A 555 -15.13 6.68 18.25
N ASP A 556 -14.23 7.27 19.05
CA ASP A 556 -14.46 8.56 19.70
C ASP A 556 -14.69 9.68 18.67
N THR A 557 -13.91 9.69 17.59
CA THR A 557 -13.98 10.74 16.56
C THR A 557 -15.20 10.61 15.65
N TYR A 558 -15.50 9.41 15.15
CA TYR A 558 -16.47 9.25 14.06
C TYR A 558 -17.85 8.79 14.49
N ALA A 559 -17.98 8.16 15.67
CA ALA A 559 -19.25 7.63 16.15
C ALA A 559 -19.73 8.30 17.44
N LEU A 560 -18.83 8.61 18.38
CA LEU A 560 -19.21 9.07 19.72
C LEU A 560 -19.15 10.59 19.89
N ASP A 561 -18.44 11.30 19.01
CA ASP A 561 -18.59 12.74 18.86
C ASP A 561 -19.93 13.04 18.19
N GLY A 562 -20.84 13.67 18.93
CA GLY A 562 -22.22 13.85 18.49
C GLY A 562 -22.38 14.73 17.25
N GLU A 563 -21.48 15.70 17.04
CA GLU A 563 -21.52 16.57 15.85
C GLU A 563 -21.03 15.81 14.61
N MET A 564 -19.90 15.12 14.71
CA MET A 564 -19.37 14.29 13.63
C MET A 564 -20.33 13.16 13.27
N ALA A 565 -20.87 12.45 14.26
CA ALA A 565 -21.81 11.35 14.05
C ALA A 565 -23.07 11.83 13.31
N GLU A 566 -23.64 12.97 13.71
CA GLU A 566 -24.80 13.55 13.02
C GLU A 566 -24.46 13.94 11.58
N LYS A 567 -23.32 14.60 11.37
CA LYS A 567 -22.85 15.02 10.05
C LYS A 567 -22.69 13.83 9.10
N LEU A 568 -22.06 12.76 9.56
CA LEU A 568 -21.84 11.54 8.75
C LEU A 568 -23.15 10.79 8.48
N ARG A 569 -24.01 10.65 9.49
CA ARG A 569 -25.31 9.97 9.36
C ARG A 569 -26.24 10.70 8.39
N GLN A 570 -26.26 12.04 8.42
CA GLN A 570 -27.01 12.85 7.47
C GLN A 570 -26.43 12.76 6.05
N ALA A 571 -25.11 12.74 5.92
CA ALA A 571 -24.44 12.67 4.63
C ALA A 571 -24.58 11.30 3.94
N ASN A 572 -24.45 10.20 4.70
CA ASN A 572 -24.56 8.84 4.21
C ASN A 572 -24.88 7.85 5.35
N PRO A 573 -26.16 7.50 5.58
CA PRO A 573 -26.55 6.63 6.68
C PRO A 573 -26.02 5.19 6.54
N GLU A 574 -25.87 4.67 5.31
CA GLU A 574 -25.29 3.34 5.05
C GLU A 574 -23.80 3.30 5.44
N ALA A 575 -23.04 4.34 5.07
CA ALA A 575 -21.65 4.47 5.47
C ALA A 575 -21.51 4.59 7.00
N PHE A 576 -22.37 5.40 7.64
CA PHE A 576 -22.37 5.52 9.09
C PHE A 576 -22.72 4.21 9.81
N ARG A 577 -23.72 3.45 9.30
CA ARG A 577 -24.02 2.09 9.79
C ARG A 577 -22.78 1.21 9.73
N ASN A 578 -22.05 1.24 8.61
CA ASN A 578 -20.82 0.47 8.45
C ASN A 578 -19.73 0.89 9.46
N ILE A 579 -19.50 2.19 9.68
CA ILE A 579 -18.54 2.70 10.68
C ILE A 579 -18.81 2.06 12.05
N VAL A 580 -20.06 2.12 12.52
CA VAL A 580 -20.45 1.56 13.82
C VAL A 580 -20.37 0.03 13.82
N ALA A 581 -20.81 -0.62 12.73
CA ALA A 581 -20.75 -2.08 12.58
C ALA A 581 -19.31 -2.60 12.66
N ARG A 582 -18.36 -1.96 11.96
CA ARG A 582 -16.94 -2.34 11.99
C ARG A 582 -16.35 -2.21 13.39
N MET A 583 -16.74 -1.18 14.17
CA MET A 583 -16.28 -1.04 15.56
C MET A 583 -16.80 -2.16 16.48
N LEU A 584 -18.08 -2.50 16.37
CA LEU A 584 -18.64 -3.62 17.10
C LEU A 584 -18.00 -4.96 16.68
N GLU A 585 -17.73 -5.13 15.38
CA GLU A 585 -17.03 -6.30 14.85
C GLU A 585 -15.59 -6.39 15.38
N ALA A 586 -14.85 -5.27 15.43
CA ALA A 586 -13.49 -5.24 15.99
C ALA A 586 -13.46 -5.80 17.42
N ASN A 587 -14.42 -5.39 18.25
CA ASN A 587 -14.54 -5.91 19.61
C ASN A 587 -14.97 -7.38 19.64
N GLY A 588 -15.99 -7.75 18.85
CA GLY A 588 -16.48 -9.14 18.78
C GLY A 588 -15.43 -10.14 18.30
N ARG A 589 -14.47 -9.70 17.49
CA ARG A 589 -13.33 -10.51 17.02
C ARG A 589 -12.10 -10.43 17.92
N GLY A 590 -12.12 -9.60 18.96
CA GLY A 590 -11.02 -9.42 19.91
C GLY A 590 -9.87 -8.55 19.40
N PHE A 591 -10.05 -7.79 18.32
CA PHE A 591 -9.05 -6.83 17.83
C PHE A 591 -8.99 -5.57 18.66
N TRP A 592 -10.09 -5.24 19.34
CA TRP A 592 -10.24 -4.04 20.14
C TRP A 592 -10.91 -4.33 21.49
N GLN A 593 -10.30 -3.87 22.57
CA GLN A 593 -10.82 -3.98 23.93
C GLN A 593 -11.47 -2.67 24.40
N ALA A 594 -12.71 -2.44 23.97
CA ALA A 594 -13.50 -1.28 24.37
C ALA A 594 -14.11 -1.43 25.79
N SER A 595 -14.41 -0.30 26.44
CA SER A 595 -15.22 -0.31 27.66
C SER A 595 -16.68 -0.66 27.37
N GLU A 596 -17.37 -1.30 28.33
CA GLU A 596 -18.78 -1.66 28.15
C GLU A 596 -19.68 -0.44 27.90
N GLU A 597 -19.36 0.71 28.51
CA GLU A 597 -20.06 1.97 28.25
C GLU A 597 -19.93 2.40 26.78
N LYS A 598 -18.72 2.28 26.22
CA LYS A 598 -18.46 2.60 24.81
C LYS A 598 -19.21 1.65 23.88
N LEU A 599 -19.18 0.35 24.18
CA LEU A 599 -19.91 -0.67 23.41
C LEU A 599 -21.41 -0.45 23.44
N GLN A 600 -21.97 -0.10 24.60
CA GLN A 600 -23.41 0.17 24.72
C GLN A 600 -23.84 1.35 23.86
N LYS A 601 -23.07 2.46 23.87
CA LYS A 601 -23.33 3.61 23.00
C LYS A 601 -23.25 3.26 21.51
N LEU A 602 -22.27 2.45 21.11
CA LEU A 602 -22.17 1.99 19.73
C LEU A 602 -23.37 1.11 19.32
N ARG A 603 -23.85 0.22 20.20
CA ARG A 603 -25.06 -0.58 19.92
C ARG A 603 -26.29 0.30 19.74
N GLU A 604 -26.48 1.31 20.60
CA GLU A 604 -27.58 2.27 20.48
C GLU A 604 -27.52 3.06 19.17
N LEU A 605 -26.32 3.50 18.75
CA LEU A 605 -26.12 4.19 17.47
C LEU A 605 -26.39 3.27 16.26
N TYR A 606 -26.03 2.00 16.37
CA TYR A 606 -26.32 1.00 15.34
C TYR A 606 -27.83 0.83 15.18
N GLU A 607 -28.55 0.57 16.28
CA GLU A 607 -30.02 0.43 16.30
C GLU A 607 -30.71 1.66 15.73
N LEU A 608 -30.31 2.86 16.16
CA LEU A 608 -30.86 4.13 15.66
C LEU A 608 -30.68 4.29 14.14
N THR A 609 -29.52 3.91 13.62
CA THR A 609 -29.23 4.04 12.18
C THR A 609 -29.98 2.99 11.38
N ASP A 610 -30.11 1.78 11.91
CA ASP A 610 -30.85 0.67 11.30
C ASP A 610 -32.36 0.98 11.19
N GLU A 611 -32.97 1.48 12.28
CA GLU A 611 -34.38 1.91 12.28
C GLU A 611 -34.67 2.98 11.22
N GLN A 612 -33.73 3.91 11.01
CA GLN A 612 -33.85 4.96 9.99
C GLN A 612 -33.77 4.42 8.57
N LEU A 613 -32.89 3.44 8.32
CA LEU A 613 -32.71 2.83 7.00
C LEU A 613 -33.88 1.91 6.63
N GLU A 614 -34.38 1.14 7.60
CA GLU A 614 -35.53 0.25 7.43
C GLU A 614 -36.89 0.99 7.45
N GLY A 615 -36.89 2.30 7.74
CA GLY A 615 -38.08 3.14 7.72
C GLY A 615 -39.06 2.88 8.87
N VAL A 616 -38.60 2.27 9.96
CA VAL A 616 -39.39 2.03 11.17
C VAL A 616 -39.48 3.35 11.93
N THR A 617 -40.44 4.20 11.55
CA THR A 617 -40.73 5.42 12.33
C THR A 617 -41.38 5.00 13.64
N THR A 618 -40.67 5.12 14.76
CA THR A 618 -41.28 5.12 16.09
C THR A 618 -42.28 6.27 16.15
N SER A 619 -43.56 5.93 16.15
CA SER A 619 -44.71 6.82 16.34
C SER A 619 -44.74 7.47 17.72
#